data_AF-A0A837I1X4-F1
#
_entry.id   AF-A0A837I1X4-F1
#
_cell.length_a   1.000
_cell.length_b   1.000
_cell.length_c   1.000
_cell.angle_alpha   90.00
_cell.angle_beta   90.00
_cell.angle_gamma   90.00
#
_symmetry.space_group_name_H-M   'P 1'
#
loop_
_entity.id
_entity.type
_entity.pdbx_description
1 polymer ?
#
loop_
_entity_poly.entity_id
_entity_poly.type
_entity_poly.pdbx_seq_one_letter_code
_entity_poly.pdbx_strand_id
1 'polypeptide(L)'
;MSFFRPNCSLIISLLICIALIGLTYFYYLNIKPTQVFSSNCLNQNADKNPQELVKNVIIEFEEAQILGDQRALSDCVSPSLDLSFLRTPTNRGLGCYTECVGPVYEIVYVQQSGSDEYIADVNEKRRFYSPGIGGGSYPEATVPVKFVLKKFNNQWLITSYNTKLSHSYGE
;
A
#
# COMPACT_ATOMS: atom_id res chain seq x y z
N MET A 1 46.07 16.82 49.50
CA MET A 1 44.77 16.38 48.96
C MET A 1 44.73 16.78 47.49
N SER A 2 44.94 15.84 46.58
CA SER A 2 44.94 16.09 45.13
C SER A 2 43.52 15.95 44.60
N PHE A 3 42.94 17.04 44.11
CA PHE A 3 41.63 17.03 43.46
C PHE A 3 41.76 16.43 42.06
N PHE A 4 41.25 15.22 41.87
CA PHE A 4 41.02 14.63 40.55
C PHE A 4 39.95 15.47 39.84
N ARG A 5 40.35 16.30 38.87
CA ARG A 5 39.40 16.94 37.95
C ARG A 5 39.03 15.91 36.89
N PRO A 6 37.76 15.48 36.76
CA PRO A 6 37.37 14.59 35.68
C PRO A 6 37.58 15.32 34.34
N ASN A 7 38.33 14.70 33.45
CA ASN A 7 38.55 15.20 32.10
C ASN A 7 37.20 15.32 31.39
N CYS A 8 36.69 16.55 31.24
CA CYS A 8 35.43 16.86 30.57
C CYS A 8 35.33 16.25 29.16
N SER A 9 36.48 16.00 28.51
CA SER A 9 36.56 15.33 27.20
C SER A 9 35.99 13.89 27.22
N LEU A 10 36.20 13.13 28.30
CA LEU A 10 35.69 11.75 28.42
C LEU A 10 34.16 11.72 28.58
N ILE A 11 33.60 12.71 29.28
CA ILE A 11 32.15 12.81 29.50
C ILE A 11 31.45 13.18 28.19
N ILE A 12 32.01 14.13 27.43
CA ILE A 12 31.47 14.56 26.14
C ILE A 12 31.50 13.40 25.12
N SER A 13 32.61 12.65 25.06
CA SER A 13 32.71 11.49 24.16
C SER A 13 31.71 10.39 24.50
N LEU A 14 31.45 10.14 25.78
CA LEU A 14 30.48 9.13 26.23
C LEU A 14 29.04 9.52 25.84
N LEU A 15 28.69 10.80 25.99
CA LEU A 15 27.36 11.31 25.63
C LEU A 15 27.09 11.23 24.12
N ILE A 16 28.10 11.49 23.29
CA ILE A 16 27.98 11.35 21.82
C ILE A 16 27.74 9.89 21.43
N CYS A 17 28.45 8.93 22.04
CA CYS A 17 28.23 7.51 21.77
C CYS A 17 26.81 7.05 22.15
N ILE A 18 26.30 7.49 23.30
CA ILE A 18 24.93 7.15 23.74
C ILE A 18 23.90 7.77 22.80
N ALA A 19 24.11 9.02 22.34
CA ALA A 19 23.22 9.67 21.38
C ALA A 19 23.19 8.93 20.04
N LEU A 20 24.33 8.46 19.53
CA LEU A 20 24.41 7.69 18.29
C LEU A 20 23.74 6.31 18.39
N ILE A 21 23.91 5.61 19.52
CA ILE A 21 23.22 4.34 19.79
C ILE A 21 21.71 4.56 19.90
N GLY A 22 21.28 5.63 20.59
CA GLY A 22 19.87 5.99 20.69
C GLY A 22 19.24 6.32 19.33
N LEU A 23 19.95 7.09 18.49
CA LEU A 23 19.51 7.42 17.12
C LEU A 23 19.42 6.19 16.23
N THR A 24 20.45 5.33 16.25
CA THR A 24 20.43 4.09 15.46
C THR A 24 19.36 3.12 15.93
N TYR A 25 19.14 3.00 17.24
CA TYR A 25 18.07 2.18 17.80
C TYR A 25 16.68 2.75 17.48
N PHE A 26 16.51 4.07 17.51
CA PHE A 26 15.28 4.75 17.10
C PHE A 26 15.02 4.58 15.59
N TYR A 27 16.04 4.69 14.75
CA TYR A 27 15.95 4.40 13.31
C TYR A 27 15.62 2.92 13.06
N TYR A 28 16.23 1.99 13.79
CA TYR A 28 15.98 0.55 13.65
C TYR A 28 14.60 0.11 14.14
N LEU A 29 14.07 0.73 15.20
CA LEU A 29 12.73 0.43 15.71
C LEU A 29 11.60 1.10 14.91
N ASN A 30 11.84 2.30 14.36
CA ASN A 30 10.84 2.98 13.52
C ASN A 30 10.87 2.52 12.06
N ILE A 31 12.02 2.09 11.56
CA ILE A 31 12.12 1.37 10.28
C ILE A 31 11.84 -0.09 10.61
N LYS A 32 10.55 -0.44 10.71
CA LYS A 32 10.15 -1.86 10.69
C LYS A 32 10.92 -2.51 9.54
N PRO A 33 11.67 -3.61 9.76
CA PRO A 33 12.27 -4.33 8.65
C PRO A 33 11.10 -4.64 7.72
N THR A 34 11.15 -4.06 6.53
CA THR A 34 10.21 -4.34 5.46
C THR A 34 10.27 -5.85 5.33
N GLN A 35 9.26 -6.55 5.85
CA GLN A 35 9.10 -7.96 5.53
C GLN A 35 9.12 -7.96 4.01
N VAL A 36 10.15 -8.58 3.44
CA VAL A 36 10.23 -8.72 1.99
C VAL A 36 9.13 -9.71 1.66
N PHE A 37 7.90 -9.21 1.53
CA PHE A 37 6.85 -9.91 0.83
C PHE A 37 7.44 -10.15 -0.56
N SER A 38 7.74 -11.41 -0.84
CA SER A 38 8.06 -11.82 -2.20
C SER A 38 6.81 -11.56 -3.01
N SER A 39 6.79 -10.49 -3.79
CA SER A 39 5.59 -10.11 -4.50
C SER A 39 5.22 -11.18 -5.54
N ASN A 40 4.02 -11.75 -5.48
CA ASN A 40 3.47 -12.63 -6.52
C ASN A 40 3.35 -11.88 -7.86
N CYS A 41 3.19 -10.56 -7.84
CA CYS A 41 3.23 -9.69 -9.02
C CYS A 41 4.59 -9.73 -9.73
N LEU A 42 5.69 -9.89 -8.99
CA LEU A 42 7.03 -10.10 -9.57
C LEU A 42 7.29 -11.56 -9.95
N ASN A 43 6.81 -12.51 -9.14
CA ASN A 43 7.08 -13.94 -9.28
C ASN A 43 5.92 -14.71 -9.92
N GLN A 44 5.53 -14.29 -11.13
CA GLN A 44 4.45 -14.92 -11.89
C GLN A 44 4.95 -16.18 -12.61
N ASN A 45 4.46 -17.35 -12.19
CA ASN A 45 4.79 -18.61 -12.85
C ASN A 45 4.09 -18.70 -14.21
N ALA A 46 4.87 -18.78 -15.29
CA ALA A 46 4.38 -18.89 -16.66
C ALA A 46 3.56 -20.16 -16.94
N ASP A 47 3.70 -21.19 -16.11
CA ASP A 47 2.99 -22.46 -16.25
C ASP A 47 1.56 -22.43 -15.67
N LYS A 48 1.20 -21.35 -14.95
CA LYS A 48 -0.16 -21.17 -14.41
C LYS A 48 -1.12 -20.60 -15.45
N ASN A 49 -2.41 -20.92 -15.27
CA ASN A 49 -3.47 -20.33 -16.08
C ASN A 49 -3.41 -18.78 -16.00
N PRO A 50 -3.37 -18.05 -17.14
CA PRO A 50 -3.34 -16.59 -17.15
C PRO A 50 -4.46 -15.93 -16.34
N GLN A 51 -5.65 -16.52 -16.31
CA GLN A 51 -6.77 -16.01 -15.51
C GLN A 51 -6.52 -16.14 -14.00
N GLU A 52 -5.85 -17.21 -13.57
CA GLU A 52 -5.44 -17.39 -12.16
C GLU A 52 -4.34 -16.41 -11.78
N LEU A 53 -3.36 -16.19 -12.68
CA LEU A 53 -2.30 -15.18 -12.49
C LEU A 53 -2.89 -13.78 -12.30
N VAL A 54 -3.84 -13.39 -13.16
CA VAL A 54 -4.53 -12.09 -13.06
C VAL A 54 -5.25 -11.94 -11.73
N LYS A 55 -5.96 -12.98 -11.27
CA LYS A 55 -6.61 -12.95 -9.96
C LYS A 55 -5.61 -12.78 -8.82
N ASN A 56 -4.48 -13.49 -8.87
CA ASN A 56 -3.45 -13.38 -7.83
C ASN A 56 -2.83 -11.97 -7.78
N VAL A 57 -2.57 -11.35 -8.94
CA VAL A 57 -2.06 -9.98 -9.03
C VAL A 57 -3.06 -8.99 -8.41
N ILE A 58 -4.35 -9.13 -8.69
CA ILE A 58 -5.40 -8.28 -8.09
C ILE A 58 -5.45 -8.47 -6.58
N ILE A 59 -5.43 -9.72 -6.09
CA ILE A 59 -5.49 -10.03 -4.67
C ILE A 59 -4.32 -9.38 -3.93
N GLU A 60 -3.11 -9.54 -4.46
CA GLU A 60 -1.92 -8.99 -3.83
C GLU A 60 -1.89 -7.46 -3.86
N PHE A 61 -2.31 -6.86 -4.96
CA PHE A 61 -2.43 -5.40 -5.04
C PHE A 61 -3.39 -4.86 -3.98
N GLU A 62 -4.56 -5.50 -3.79
CA GLU A 62 -5.53 -5.12 -2.77
C GLU A 62 -4.98 -5.32 -1.34
N GLU A 63 -4.31 -6.45 -1.08
CA GLU A 63 -3.64 -6.69 0.20
C GLU A 63 -2.58 -5.63 0.51
N ALA A 64 -1.79 -5.26 -0.50
CA ALA A 64 -0.79 -4.20 -0.38
C ALA A 64 -1.43 -2.83 -0.09
N GLN A 65 -2.61 -2.53 -0.65
CA GLN A 65 -3.35 -1.30 -0.31
C GLN A 65 -3.78 -1.29 1.15
N ILE A 66 -4.37 -2.40 1.64
CA ILE A 66 -4.87 -2.52 3.02
C ILE A 66 -3.72 -2.38 4.02
N LEU A 67 -2.57 -2.97 3.71
CA LEU A 67 -1.37 -2.92 4.55
C LEU A 67 -0.60 -1.60 4.43
N GLY A 68 -0.90 -0.79 3.40
CA GLY A 68 -0.14 0.41 3.07
C GLY A 68 1.27 0.13 2.55
N ASP A 69 1.51 -1.05 1.97
CA ASP A 69 2.81 -1.45 1.42
C ASP A 69 3.03 -0.85 0.03
N GLN A 70 3.68 0.31 0.00
CA GLN A 70 3.97 1.03 -1.24
C GLN A 70 4.87 0.26 -2.21
N ARG A 71 5.72 -0.64 -1.71
CA ARG A 71 6.62 -1.42 -2.56
C ARG A 71 5.84 -2.50 -3.29
N ALA A 72 5.06 -3.29 -2.55
CA ALA A 72 4.20 -4.31 -3.14
C ALA A 72 3.19 -3.69 -4.12
N LEU A 73 2.65 -2.50 -3.81
CA LEU A 73 1.82 -1.76 -4.77
C LEU A 73 2.57 -1.42 -6.06
N SER A 74 3.80 -0.91 -5.97
CA SER A 74 4.60 -0.57 -7.14
C SER A 74 4.97 -1.79 -8.00
N ASP A 75 5.11 -2.96 -7.38
CA ASP A 75 5.44 -4.21 -8.05
C ASP A 75 4.26 -4.78 -8.87
N CYS A 76 3.02 -4.43 -8.50
CA CYS A 76 1.80 -4.91 -9.16
C CYS A 76 1.27 -4.01 -10.28
N VAL A 77 1.82 -2.82 -10.46
CA VAL A 77 1.32 -1.84 -11.42
C VAL A 77 2.30 -1.55 -12.54
N SER A 78 1.77 -1.11 -13.67
CA SER A 78 2.59 -0.61 -14.75
C SER A 78 3.29 0.70 -14.34
N PRO A 79 4.50 0.98 -14.85
CA PRO A 79 5.19 2.26 -14.60
C PRO A 79 4.39 3.50 -15.01
N SER A 80 3.39 3.34 -15.90
CA SER A 80 2.49 4.40 -16.35
C SER A 80 1.33 4.69 -15.40
N LEU A 81 1.06 3.84 -14.40
CA LEU A 81 -0.04 4.05 -13.45
C LEU A 81 0.46 4.86 -12.26
N ASP A 82 -0.05 6.08 -12.11
CA ASP A 82 0.29 6.93 -10.97
C ASP A 82 -0.39 6.43 -9.69
N LEU A 83 0.36 5.93 -8.72
CA LEU A 83 -0.17 5.44 -7.44
C LEU A 83 -0.47 6.55 -6.41
N SER A 84 -0.27 7.82 -6.76
CA SER A 84 -0.49 8.94 -5.84
C SER A 84 -1.91 8.97 -5.27
N PHE A 85 -2.90 8.49 -6.04
CA PHE A 85 -4.31 8.42 -5.62
C PHE A 85 -4.58 7.33 -4.56
N LEU A 86 -3.71 6.34 -4.40
CA LEU A 86 -3.83 5.28 -3.39
C LEU A 86 -3.16 5.64 -2.07
N ARG A 87 -2.44 6.76 -2.01
CA ARG A 87 -1.79 7.18 -0.78
C ARG A 87 -2.85 7.64 0.21
N THR A 88 -3.08 6.81 1.22
CA THR A 88 -3.75 7.26 2.44
C THR A 88 -3.01 8.50 2.95
N PRO A 89 -3.68 9.65 3.14
CA PRO A 89 -2.99 10.87 3.52
C PRO A 89 -2.22 10.65 4.83
N THR A 90 -0.93 11.00 4.82
CA THR A 90 -0.03 10.91 5.99
C THR A 90 -0.56 11.73 7.17
N ASN A 91 -1.36 12.75 6.89
CA ASN A 91 -2.15 13.48 7.88
C ASN A 91 -3.63 13.14 7.75
N ARG A 92 -4.09 12.12 8.48
CA ARG A 92 -5.52 11.74 8.59
C ARG A 92 -6.44 12.86 9.10
N GLY A 93 -5.87 13.99 9.54
CA GLY A 93 -6.61 15.19 9.96
C GLY A 93 -6.81 16.25 8.88
N LEU A 94 -6.25 16.09 7.68
CA LEU A 94 -6.28 17.10 6.60
C LEU A 94 -6.92 16.52 5.34
N GLY A 95 -8.24 16.66 5.23
CA GLY A 95 -9.03 16.25 4.07
C GLY A 95 -9.77 14.93 4.22
N CYS A 96 -10.89 14.82 3.50
CA CYS A 96 -11.65 13.59 3.41
C CYS A 96 -10.89 12.56 2.58
N TYR A 97 -10.93 11.30 3.00
CA TYR A 97 -10.27 10.21 2.28
C TYR A 97 -11.04 8.91 2.40
N THR A 98 -10.79 8.00 1.47
CA THR A 98 -11.35 6.65 1.48
C THR A 98 -10.20 5.66 1.54
N GLU A 99 -10.28 4.68 2.43
CA GLU A 99 -9.30 3.59 2.52
C GLU A 99 -9.99 2.24 2.26
N CYS A 100 -9.25 1.29 1.68
CA CYS A 100 -9.70 -0.08 1.54
C CYS A 100 -9.64 -0.79 2.89
N VAL A 101 -10.74 -1.40 3.31
CA VAL A 101 -10.91 -2.05 4.61
C VAL A 101 -11.36 -3.50 4.44
N GLY A 102 -10.46 -4.42 4.74
CA GLY A 102 -10.75 -5.85 4.72
C GLY A 102 -10.36 -6.55 3.42
N PRO A 103 -10.31 -7.90 3.44
CA PRO A 103 -9.79 -8.70 2.34
C PRO A 103 -10.60 -8.51 1.06
N VAL A 104 -10.04 -8.88 -0.10
CA VAL A 104 -10.76 -8.90 -1.39
C VAL A 104 -12.07 -9.65 -1.22
N TYR A 105 -13.19 -8.91 -1.22
CA TYR A 105 -14.48 -9.49 -0.87
C TYR A 105 -14.98 -10.39 -1.99
N GLU A 106 -14.76 -10.01 -3.25
CA GLU A 106 -15.13 -10.83 -4.39
C GLU A 106 -14.52 -10.30 -5.69
N ILE A 107 -13.77 -11.14 -6.42
CA ILE A 107 -13.53 -10.91 -7.85
C ILE A 107 -14.77 -11.43 -8.59
N VAL A 108 -15.65 -10.52 -8.95
CA VAL A 108 -16.95 -10.81 -9.56
C VAL A 108 -16.75 -11.42 -10.94
N TYR A 109 -15.81 -10.87 -11.70
CA TYR A 109 -15.64 -11.23 -13.10
C TYR A 109 -14.20 -11.00 -13.56
N VAL A 110 -13.71 -11.89 -14.43
CA VAL A 110 -12.44 -11.72 -15.15
C VAL A 110 -12.65 -12.15 -16.60
N GLN A 111 -12.43 -11.22 -17.53
CA GLN A 111 -12.57 -11.43 -18.97
C GLN A 111 -11.29 -11.15 -19.69
N GLN A 112 -10.97 -11.99 -20.65
CA GLN A 112 -9.95 -11.70 -21.63
C GLN A 112 -10.50 -10.75 -22.70
N SER A 113 -9.87 -9.58 -22.83
CA SER A 113 -10.22 -8.54 -23.81
C SER A 113 -9.32 -8.61 -25.06
N GLY A 114 -8.11 -9.18 -24.90
CA GLY A 114 -7.15 -9.43 -25.98
C GLY A 114 -6.11 -10.50 -25.60
N SER A 115 -5.14 -10.76 -26.48
CA SER A 115 -4.05 -11.72 -26.19
C SER A 115 -3.27 -11.35 -24.92
N ASP A 116 -3.13 -10.05 -24.68
CA ASP A 116 -2.29 -9.48 -23.63
C ASP A 116 -3.07 -8.53 -22.72
N GLU A 117 -4.40 -8.66 -22.64
CA GLU A 117 -5.26 -7.80 -21.82
C GLU A 117 -6.38 -8.59 -21.12
N TYR A 118 -6.50 -8.36 -19.81
CA TYR A 118 -7.62 -8.81 -19.00
C TYR A 118 -8.33 -7.62 -18.33
N ILE A 119 -9.64 -7.74 -18.21
CA ILE A 119 -10.50 -6.82 -17.48
C ILE A 119 -11.12 -7.60 -16.32
N ALA A 120 -11.06 -7.04 -15.12
CA ALA A 120 -11.69 -7.64 -13.96
C ALA A 120 -12.56 -6.63 -13.21
N ASP A 121 -13.73 -7.08 -12.79
CA ASP A 121 -14.61 -6.33 -11.91
C ASP A 121 -14.52 -6.94 -10.50
N VAL A 122 -14.25 -6.10 -9.51
CA VAL A 122 -14.00 -6.46 -8.12
C VAL A 122 -14.90 -5.63 -7.22
N ASN A 123 -15.45 -6.26 -6.19
CA ASN A 123 -16.18 -5.57 -5.13
C ASN A 123 -15.22 -5.34 -3.96
N GLU A 124 -14.73 -4.10 -3.84
CA GLU A 124 -13.87 -3.71 -2.74
C GLU A 124 -14.69 -3.21 -1.56
N LYS A 125 -14.26 -3.53 -0.33
CA LYS A 125 -14.80 -2.85 0.85
C LYS A 125 -13.98 -1.63 1.19
N ARG A 126 -14.66 -0.51 1.34
CA ARG A 126 -14.03 0.78 1.60
C ARG A 126 -14.68 1.50 2.75
N ARG A 127 -13.89 2.34 3.41
CA ARG A 127 -14.34 3.19 4.50
C ARG A 127 -13.96 4.62 4.22
N PHE A 128 -14.96 5.48 4.25
CA PHE A 128 -14.77 6.91 4.12
C PHE A 128 -14.49 7.55 5.48
N TYR A 129 -13.60 8.53 5.48
CA TYR A 129 -13.23 9.33 6.64
C TYR A 129 -13.40 10.80 6.30
N SER A 130 -14.09 11.53 7.18
CA SER A 130 -14.14 12.98 7.15
C SER A 130 -13.46 13.54 8.41
N PRO A 131 -12.51 14.47 8.29
CA PRO A 131 -11.96 15.18 9.45
C PRO A 131 -12.93 16.27 9.94
N GLY A 132 -12.65 16.83 11.13
CA GLY A 132 -13.37 17.98 11.70
C GLY A 132 -14.19 17.67 12.95
N ILE A 133 -14.80 18.72 13.54
CA ILE A 133 -15.67 18.59 14.73
C ILE A 133 -16.97 17.94 14.28
N GLY A 134 -17.16 16.66 14.64
CA GLY A 134 -18.25 15.82 14.14
C GLY A 134 -17.86 14.91 12.96
N GLY A 135 -16.61 15.02 12.48
CA GLY A 135 -16.03 14.08 11.53
C GLY A 135 -15.70 12.73 12.19
N GLY A 136 -15.58 11.69 11.37
CA GLY A 136 -15.29 10.34 11.83
C GLY A 136 -15.21 9.34 10.69
N SER A 137 -15.12 8.06 11.06
CA SER A 137 -15.27 6.95 10.12
C SER A 137 -16.74 6.71 9.82
N TYR A 138 -17.08 6.65 8.55
CA TYR A 138 -18.41 6.26 8.08
C TYR A 138 -18.51 4.73 7.98
N PRO A 139 -19.73 4.16 7.91
CA PRO A 139 -19.90 2.73 7.68
C PRO A 139 -19.15 2.24 6.44
N GLU A 140 -18.69 0.99 6.49
CA GLU A 140 -18.06 0.34 5.35
C GLU A 140 -19.06 0.22 4.21
N ALA A 141 -18.60 0.53 2.99
CA ALA A 141 -19.38 0.40 1.77
C ALA A 141 -18.65 -0.53 0.80
N THR A 142 -19.43 -1.37 0.11
CA THR A 142 -18.92 -2.14 -1.02
C THR A 142 -18.93 -1.23 -2.25
N VAL A 143 -17.78 -1.06 -2.90
CA VAL A 143 -17.59 -0.22 -4.07
C VAL A 143 -17.15 -1.09 -5.25
N PRO A 144 -17.85 -1.02 -6.40
CA PRO A 144 -17.42 -1.72 -7.59
C PRO A 144 -16.20 -1.03 -8.20
N VAL A 145 -15.13 -1.79 -8.40
CA VAL A 145 -13.87 -1.34 -8.97
C VAL A 145 -13.52 -2.17 -10.19
N LYS A 146 -13.06 -1.48 -11.23
CA LYS A 146 -12.62 -2.10 -12.47
C LYS A 146 -11.11 -2.04 -12.58
N PHE A 147 -10.53 -3.20 -12.82
CA PHE A 147 -9.12 -3.42 -13.09
C PHE A 147 -8.89 -3.73 -14.57
N VAL A 148 -7.84 -3.16 -15.15
CA VAL A 148 -7.31 -3.57 -16.45
C VAL A 148 -5.87 -4.00 -16.28
N LEU A 149 -5.59 -5.25 -16.60
CA LEU A 149 -4.25 -5.83 -16.54
C LEU A 149 -3.74 -6.07 -17.95
N LYS A 150 -2.47 -5.72 -18.18
CA LYS A 150 -1.79 -6.00 -19.44
C LYS A 150 -0.50 -6.75 -19.21
N LYS A 151 -0.12 -7.56 -20.20
CA LYS A 151 1.13 -8.31 -20.17
C LYS A 151 2.29 -7.43 -20.65
N PHE A 152 3.32 -7.26 -19.82
CA PHE A 152 4.58 -6.60 -20.14
C PHE A 152 5.73 -7.51 -19.74
N ASN A 153 6.68 -7.78 -20.64
CA ASN A 153 7.87 -8.62 -20.34
C ASN A 153 7.53 -9.94 -19.64
N ASN A 154 6.45 -10.59 -20.08
CA ASN A 154 5.92 -11.83 -19.49
C ASN A 154 5.31 -11.72 -18.08
N GLN A 155 5.02 -10.52 -17.61
CA GLN A 155 4.35 -10.23 -16.34
C GLN A 155 3.03 -9.49 -16.58
N TRP A 156 1.98 -9.88 -15.86
CA TRP A 156 0.70 -9.17 -15.82
C TRP A 156 0.78 -8.03 -14.82
N LEU A 157 0.56 -6.80 -15.29
CA LEU A 157 0.60 -5.60 -14.46
C LEU A 157 -0.71 -4.83 -14.58
N ILE A 158 -1.15 -4.22 -13.49
CA ILE A 158 -2.32 -3.35 -13.48
C ILE A 158 -1.97 -2.03 -14.20
N THR A 159 -2.72 -1.74 -15.26
CA THR A 159 -2.53 -0.54 -16.09
C THR A 159 -3.62 0.50 -15.87
N SER A 160 -4.77 0.08 -15.38
CA SER A 160 -5.86 0.97 -15.02
C SER A 160 -6.58 0.43 -13.79
N TYR A 161 -6.94 1.37 -12.93
CA TYR A 161 -7.72 1.17 -11.73
C TYR A 161 -8.77 2.25 -11.68
N ASN A 162 -10.05 1.88 -11.77
CA ASN A 162 -11.13 2.86 -11.77
C ASN A 162 -12.23 2.45 -10.82
N THR A 163 -12.44 3.28 -9.80
CA THR A 163 -13.59 3.17 -8.92
C THR A 163 -14.80 3.76 -9.64
N LYS A 164 -15.79 2.94 -9.94
CA LYS A 164 -17.12 3.49 -10.23
C LYS A 164 -17.70 3.97 -8.91
N LEU A 165 -17.28 5.16 -8.47
CA LEU A 165 -18.03 5.90 -7.47
C LEU A 165 -19.36 6.25 -8.15
N SER A 166 -20.39 5.44 -7.91
CA SER A 166 -21.76 5.91 -8.04
C SER A 166 -21.90 7.02 -7.02
N HIS A 167 -21.64 8.26 -7.45
CA HIS A 167 -21.95 9.46 -6.69
C HIS A 167 -23.46 9.44 -6.43
N SER A 168 -23.83 9.07 -5.20
CA SER A 168 -25.13 9.31 -4.60
C SER A 168 -24.91 9.40 -3.10
N TYR A 169 -24.13 10.40 -2.70
CA TYR A 169 -24.38 11.06 -1.43
C TYR A 169 -25.28 12.25 -1.77
N GLY A 170 -26.48 12.23 -1.20
CA GLY A 170 -27.67 12.96 -1.65
C GLY A 170 -27.45 14.42 -2.04
N GLU A 171 -28.05 14.76 -3.18
CA GLU A 171 -28.85 15.99 -3.28
C GLU A 171 -30.03 15.92 -2.31
#